data_AF-A0A2M7D8V1-F1
#
_entry.id   AF-A0A2M7D8V1-F1
#
_cell.length_a   1.000
_cell.length_b   1.000
_cell.length_c   1.000
_cell.angle_alpha   90.00
_cell.angle_beta   90.00
_cell.angle_gamma   90.00
#
_symmetry.space_group_name_H-M   'P 1'
#
loop_
_entity.id
_entity.type
_entity.pdbx_description
1 polymer ?
#
loop_
_entity_poly.entity_id
_entity_poly.type
_entity_poly.pdbx_seq_one_letter_code
_entity_poly.pdbx_strand_id
1 'polypeptide(L)'
;MAISSLNMTLNSSNNKNQKGFTLAELLVVISILGLLASIVLVVTSGATERARIAKILQWSQSLHSLLGADVVGSWRMDENPAIHNTFITDYSGWGNNGTLITNDGSTNKAVP
;
A
#
# COMPACT_ATOMS: atom_id res chain seq x y z
N MET A 1 80.64 -23.28 -31.40
CA MET A 1 79.88 -23.68 -30.21
C MET A 1 79.12 -22.44 -29.72
N ALA A 2 78.04 -21.96 -30.36
CA ALA A 2 76.83 -22.60 -30.89
C ALA A 2 75.81 -23.02 -29.81
N ILE A 3 75.37 -22.12 -28.91
CA ILE A 3 74.06 -22.30 -28.20
C ILE A 3 73.40 -21.02 -27.63
N SER A 4 73.85 -19.78 -27.91
CA SER A 4 73.08 -18.60 -27.44
C SER A 4 71.79 -18.34 -28.22
N SER A 5 71.53 -19.13 -29.27
CA SER A 5 70.20 -19.28 -29.82
C SER A 5 69.32 -20.04 -28.83
N LEU A 6 68.64 -19.37 -27.90
CA LEU A 6 67.35 -19.82 -27.37
C LEU A 6 66.73 -18.72 -26.49
N ASN A 7 65.43 -18.51 -26.66
CA ASN A 7 64.54 -17.59 -25.93
C ASN A 7 64.37 -16.19 -26.53
N MET A 8 64.02 -16.16 -27.82
CA MET A 8 63.06 -15.17 -28.29
C MET A 8 61.67 -15.63 -27.83
N THR A 9 61.19 -15.06 -26.72
CA THR A 9 59.85 -15.31 -26.16
C THR A 9 58.80 -14.95 -27.21
N LEU A 10 58.10 -15.94 -27.76
CA LEU A 10 56.96 -15.73 -28.64
C LEU A 10 55.80 -15.18 -27.80
N ASN A 11 55.67 -13.85 -27.80
CA ASN A 11 54.47 -13.18 -27.29
C ASN A 11 53.30 -13.52 -28.21
N SER A 12 52.49 -14.50 -27.81
CA SER A 12 51.24 -14.82 -28.50
C SER A 12 50.23 -13.72 -28.19
N SER A 13 50.06 -12.80 -29.15
CA SER A 13 49.02 -11.79 -29.13
C SER A 13 47.65 -12.46 -29.23
N ASN A 14 47.02 -12.67 -28.07
CA ASN A 14 45.64 -13.11 -27.93
C ASN A 14 44.69 -12.00 -28.42
N ASN A 15 44.45 -11.95 -29.73
CA ASN A 15 43.39 -11.13 -30.33
C ASN A 15 42.02 -11.68 -29.92
N LYS A 16 41.50 -11.19 -28.79
CA LYS A 16 40.12 -11.44 -28.37
C LYS A 16 39.20 -10.66 -29.31
N ASN A 17 38.49 -11.36 -30.19
CA ASN A 17 37.41 -10.80 -30.99
C ASN A 17 36.31 -10.26 -30.05
N GLN A 18 36.33 -8.95 -29.78
CA GLN A 18 35.27 -8.28 -29.04
C GLN A 18 34.09 -8.09 -30.00
N LYS A 19 33.07 -8.94 -29.85
CA LYS A 19 31.79 -8.78 -30.56
C LYS A 19 31.10 -7.53 -30.00
N GLY A 20 30.84 -6.55 -30.85
CA GLY A 20 30.03 -5.38 -30.51
C GLY A 20 28.53 -5.71 -30.48
N PHE A 21 27.77 -4.95 -29.71
CA PHE A 21 26.31 -5.03 -29.66
C PHE A 21 25.72 -4.48 -30.97
N THR A 22 24.75 -5.17 -31.56
CA THR A 22 24.03 -4.62 -32.72
C THR A 22 22.99 -3.59 -32.27
N LEU A 23 22.72 -2.58 -33.10
CA LEU A 23 21.70 -1.58 -32.81
C LEU A 23 20.30 -2.19 -32.67
N ALA A 24 20.01 -3.23 -33.46
CA ALA A 24 18.74 -3.94 -33.41
C ALA A 24 18.55 -4.70 -32.08
N GLU A 25 19.62 -5.28 -31.52
CA GLU A 25 19.56 -5.92 -30.21
C GLU A 25 19.25 -4.92 -29.09
N LEU A 26 19.79 -3.71 -29.14
CA LEU A 26 19.44 -2.68 -28.16
C LEU A 26 18.00 -2.18 -28.35
N LEU A 27 17.58 -2.00 -29.60
CA LEU A 27 16.28 -1.44 -29.97
C LEU A 27 15.11 -2.37 -29.56
N VAL A 28 15.26 -3.68 -29.73
CA VAL A 28 14.21 -4.64 -29.33
C VAL A 28 14.08 -4.74 -27.81
N VAL A 29 15.17 -4.51 -27.07
CA VAL A 29 15.15 -4.58 -25.59
C VAL A 29 14.38 -3.40 -25.02
N ILE A 30 14.67 -2.18 -25.46
CA ILE A 30 13.96 -0.99 -24.96
C ILE A 30 12.48 -0.99 -25.38
N SER A 31 12.15 -1.57 -26.53
CA SER A 31 10.75 -1.65 -26.98
C SER A 31 9.93 -2.62 -26.12
N ILE A 32 10.49 -3.78 -25.77
CA ILE A 32 9.84 -4.74 -24.86
C ILE A 32 9.77 -4.16 -23.43
N LEU A 33 10.85 -3.54 -22.93
CA LEU A 33 10.85 -2.90 -21.61
C LEU A 33 9.81 -1.77 -21.53
N GLY A 34 9.67 -0.95 -22.58
CA GLY A 34 8.65 0.10 -22.64
C GLY A 34 7.22 -0.45 -22.61
N LEU A 35 6.95 -1.53 -23.37
CA LEU A 35 5.65 -2.19 -23.38
C LEU A 35 5.31 -2.75 -22.00
N LEU A 36 6.23 -3.49 -21.37
CA LEU A 36 6.02 -4.06 -20.04
C LEU A 36 5.85 -2.97 -18.96
N ALA A 37 6.66 -1.91 -19.00
CA ALA A 37 6.59 -0.82 -18.05
C ALA A 37 5.24 -0.09 -18.07
N SER A 38 4.63 0.09 -19.25
CA SER A 38 3.33 0.74 -19.39
C SER A 38 2.21 0.01 -18.63
N ILE A 39 2.20 -1.33 -18.71
CA ILE A 39 1.19 -2.17 -18.05
C ILE A 39 1.41 -2.16 -16.53
N VAL A 40 2.65 -2.32 -16.09
CA VAL A 40 3.00 -2.36 -14.65
C VAL A 40 2.65 -1.04 -13.95
N LEU A 41 2.84 0.10 -14.62
CA LEU A 41 2.53 1.41 -14.04
C LEU A 41 1.06 1.54 -13.67
N VAL A 42 0.17 1.11 -14.58
CA VAL A 42 -1.29 1.16 -14.35
C VAL A 42 -1.68 0.30 -13.15
N VAL A 43 -1.17 -0.94 -13.07
CA VAL A 43 -1.49 -1.86 -11.96
C VAL A 43 -0.95 -1.36 -10.61
N THR A 44 0.25 -0.77 -10.61
CA THR A 44 0.90 -0.30 -9.38
C THR A 44 0.17 0.89 -8.77
N SER A 45 -0.36 1.81 -9.58
CA SER A 45 -1.13 2.95 -9.08
C SER A 45 -2.32 2.55 -8.20
N GLY A 46 -3.16 1.62 -8.67
CA GLY A 46 -4.30 1.11 -7.90
C GLY A 46 -3.89 0.31 -6.66
N ALA A 47 -2.81 -0.46 -6.75
CA ALA A 47 -2.28 -1.22 -5.62
C ALA A 47 -1.71 -0.31 -4.51
N THR A 48 -0.99 0.75 -4.88
CA THR A 48 -0.41 1.71 -3.93
C THR A 48 -1.48 2.48 -3.15
N GLU A 49 -2.58 2.88 -3.80
CA GLU A 49 -3.67 3.57 -3.12
C GLU A 49 -4.37 2.65 -2.12
N ARG A 50 -4.64 1.39 -2.49
CA ARG A 50 -5.21 0.40 -1.57
C ARG A 50 -4.29 0.14 -0.37
N ALA A 51 -2.98 0.03 -0.60
CA ALA A 51 -2.00 -0.14 0.47
C ALA A 51 -1.96 1.10 1.39
N ARG A 52 -2.09 2.30 0.83
CA ARG A 52 -2.16 3.56 1.61
C ARG A 52 -3.40 3.59 2.50
N ILE A 53 -4.57 3.28 1.95
CA ILE A 53 -5.83 3.22 2.72
C ILE A 53 -5.74 2.17 3.83
N ALA A 54 -5.25 0.96 3.51
CA ALA A 54 -5.06 -0.10 4.50
C ALA A 54 -4.11 0.33 5.63
N LYS A 55 -3.01 1.02 5.30
CA LYS A 55 -2.06 1.56 6.29
C LYS A 55 -2.72 2.59 7.20
N ILE A 56 -3.54 3.48 6.65
CA ILE A 56 -4.27 4.49 7.43
C ILE A 56 -5.27 3.83 8.37
N LEU A 57 -6.03 2.84 7.90
CA LEU A 57 -6.98 2.08 8.71
C LEU A 57 -6.27 1.31 9.84
N GLN A 58 -5.14 0.68 9.54
CA GLN A 58 -4.37 -0.05 10.55
C GLN A 58 -3.79 0.90 11.60
N TRP A 59 -3.32 2.09 11.19
CA TRP A 59 -2.84 3.11 12.11
C TRP A 59 -3.97 3.68 12.97
N SER A 60 -5.15 3.96 12.41
CA SER A 60 -6.29 4.45 13.18
C SER A 60 -6.79 3.41 14.19
N GLN A 61 -6.80 2.12 13.81
CA GLN A 61 -7.09 1.02 14.74
C GLN A 61 -6.03 0.91 15.84
N SER A 62 -4.75 1.13 15.53
CA SER A 62 -3.69 1.16 16.54
C SER A 62 -3.83 2.36 17.48
N LEU A 63 -4.30 3.51 17.01
CA LEU A 63 -4.61 4.63 17.91
C LEU A 63 -5.84 4.35 18.75
N HIS A 64 -6.87 3.75 18.16
CA HIS A 64 -8.07 3.33 18.87
C HIS A 64 -7.74 2.26 19.92
N SER A 65 -6.81 1.33 19.68
CA SER A 65 -6.44 0.35 20.70
C SER A 65 -5.65 0.96 21.86
N LEU A 66 -4.90 2.04 21.61
CA LEU A 66 -4.11 2.73 22.63
C LEU A 66 -4.93 3.74 23.45
N LEU A 67 -5.88 4.44 22.81
CA LEU A 67 -6.69 5.49 23.44
C LEU A 67 -8.13 5.04 23.75
N GLY A 68 -8.65 4.09 22.99
CA GLY A 68 -10.00 3.54 23.13
C GLY A 68 -10.11 2.39 24.12
N ALA A 69 -8.99 1.93 24.71
CA ALA A 69 -9.03 1.08 25.90
C ALA A 69 -9.69 1.78 27.10
N ASP A 70 -9.73 3.13 27.08
CA ASP A 70 -10.42 3.98 28.07
C ASP A 70 -11.57 4.77 27.41
N VAL A 71 -12.21 4.21 26.38
CA VAL A 71 -13.46 4.80 25.88
C VAL A 71 -14.55 4.60 26.94
N VAL A 72 -14.94 5.71 27.57
CA VAL A 72 -15.97 5.76 28.62
C VAL A 72 -17.37 5.48 28.05
N GLY A 73 -17.61 5.73 26.76
CA GLY A 73 -18.89 5.42 26.12
C GLY A 73 -18.82 5.53 24.60
N SER A 74 -19.49 4.63 23.90
CA SER A 74 -19.62 4.62 22.43
C SER A 74 -21.08 4.44 22.04
N TRP A 75 -21.68 5.50 21.52
CA TRP A 75 -23.06 5.52 21.04
C TRP A 75 -23.06 5.56 19.51
N ARG A 76 -23.49 4.48 18.89
CA ARG A 76 -23.60 4.37 17.44
C ARG A 76 -24.96 4.94 17.02
N MET A 77 -24.97 6.20 16.58
CA MET A 77 -26.19 6.95 16.23
C MET A 77 -26.85 6.48 14.91
N ASP A 78 -26.57 5.24 14.50
CA ASP A 78 -27.04 4.57 13.28
C ASP A 78 -28.01 3.40 13.58
N GLU A 79 -28.31 3.14 14.86
CA GLU A 79 -29.38 2.23 15.24
C GLU A 79 -30.76 2.80 14.87
N ASN A 80 -31.64 1.93 14.36
CA ASN A 80 -33.03 2.15 13.94
C ASN A 80 -33.71 3.39 14.57
N PRO A 81 -34.53 4.18 13.84
CA PRO A 81 -35.06 5.48 14.27
C PRO A 81 -35.47 5.50 15.75
N ALA A 82 -34.60 6.10 16.55
CA ALA A 82 -34.77 6.16 17.97
C ALA A 82 -35.74 7.30 18.32
N ILE A 83 -36.77 6.96 19.10
CA ILE A 83 -37.87 7.86 19.52
C ILE A 83 -37.39 8.72 20.71
N HIS A 84 -38.05 9.84 20.98
CA HIS A 84 -37.83 10.62 22.20
C HIS A 84 -37.82 9.72 23.46
N ASN A 85 -36.87 9.99 24.37
CA ASN A 85 -36.68 9.28 25.63
C ASN A 85 -36.42 7.76 25.45
N THR A 86 -35.80 7.37 24.34
CA THR A 86 -35.26 6.02 24.17
C THR A 86 -33.85 5.91 24.74
N PHE A 87 -33.54 4.72 25.26
CA PHE A 87 -32.20 4.39 25.72
C PHE A 87 -31.34 4.03 24.51
N ILE A 88 -30.24 4.75 24.32
CA ILE A 88 -29.17 4.35 23.40
C ILE A 88 -28.25 3.42 24.16
N THR A 89 -28.08 2.23 23.61
CA THR A 89 -27.16 1.25 24.18
C THR A 89 -25.72 1.71 23.95
N ASP A 90 -24.93 1.71 25.01
CA ASP A 90 -23.50 1.95 24.92
C ASP A 90 -22.78 0.68 24.46
N TYR A 91 -22.08 0.77 23.33
CA TYR A 91 -21.33 -0.34 22.73
C TYR A 91 -19.91 -0.49 23.28
N SER A 92 -19.48 0.38 24.20
CA SER A 92 -18.16 0.28 24.81
C SER A 92 -18.05 -0.86 25.85
N GLY A 93 -19.18 -1.40 26.32
CA GLY A 93 -19.24 -2.47 27.31
C GLY A 93 -19.24 -1.99 28.76
N TRP A 94 -19.20 -0.68 29.01
CA TRP A 94 -19.17 -0.08 30.35
C TRP A 94 -20.56 0.28 30.89
N GLY A 95 -21.61 0.07 30.10
CA GLY A 95 -23.00 0.27 30.52
C GLY A 95 -23.40 1.73 30.69
N ASN A 96 -22.65 2.66 30.09
CA ASN A 96 -22.93 4.09 30.12
C ASN A 96 -24.01 4.43 29.08
N ASN A 97 -25.19 3.85 29.23
CA ASN A 97 -26.30 4.07 28.30
C ASN A 97 -26.72 5.55 28.30
N GLY A 98 -26.92 6.09 27.11
CA GLY A 98 -27.40 7.47 26.93
C GLY A 98 -28.92 7.49 26.81
N THR A 99 -29.55 8.61 27.16
CA THR A 99 -30.97 8.85 26.85
C THR A 99 -31.06 9.87 25.72
N LEU A 100 -31.78 9.52 24.66
CA LEU A 100 -32.09 10.46 23.59
C LEU A 100 -33.19 11.41 24.02
N ILE A 101 -32.91 12.71 23.90
CA ILE A 101 -33.89 13.76 24.16
C ILE A 101 -34.01 14.60 22.88
N THR A 102 -35.21 14.61 22.31
CA THR A 102 -35.58 15.51 21.20
C THR A 102 -36.50 16.60 21.72
N ASN A 103 -36.34 17.84 21.26
CA ASN A 103 -37.10 18.99 21.77
C ASN A 103 -38.59 18.98 21.36
N ASP A 104 -38.95 18.13 20.39
CA ASP A 104 -40.27 18.07 19.76
C ASP A 104 -40.96 16.69 19.92
N GLY A 105 -40.37 15.76 20.68
CA GLY A 105 -40.90 14.41 20.84
C GLY A 105 -40.74 13.52 19.61
N SER A 106 -40.11 14.01 18.53
CA SER A 106 -39.93 13.27 17.28
C SER A 106 -38.83 12.20 17.38
N THR A 107 -38.82 11.27 16.43
CA THR A 107 -37.70 10.35 16.21
C THR A 107 -36.48 11.12 15.70
N ASN A 108 -35.29 10.57 15.93
CA ASN A 108 -34.07 10.90 15.19
C ASN A 108 -34.40 11.08 13.70
N LYS A 109 -34.28 12.32 13.19
CA LYS A 109 -34.50 12.71 11.79
C LYS A 109 -33.27 12.41 10.92
N ALA A 110 -32.47 11.40 11.29
CA ALA A 110 -31.34 10.93 10.52
C ALA A 110 -31.89 10.46 9.18
N VAL A 111 -31.75 11.39 8.22
CA VAL A 111 -31.64 11.30 6.76
C VAL A 111 -32.40 10.14 6.09
N PRO A 112 -33.23 10.39 5.06
CA PRO A 112 -33.86 9.32 4.28
C PRO A 112 -32.87 8.29 3.75
#